data_AF-A0A969G9Y6-F1
#
_entry.id   AF-A0A969G9Y6-F1
#
_cell.length_a   1.000
_cell.length_b   1.000
_cell.length_c   1.000
_cell.angle_alpha   90.00
_cell.angle_beta   90.00
_cell.angle_gamma   90.00
#
_symmetry.space_group_name_H-M   'P 1'
#
loop_
_entity.id
_entity.type
_entity.pdbx_description
1 polymer ?
#
loop_
_entity_poly.entity_id
_entity_poly.type
_entity_poly.pdbx_seq_one_letter_code
_entity_poly.pdbx_strand_id
1 'polypeptide(L)'
;MKLRFLIICLFLAVIGKAQDKHFTYVSDRKFTTSSDFLGYVFIPATIVYPDKEDIENSPEVDLGIGAFSFGISPSYLYIQGEDIEGVYSINSINPTEYGFIISTMNARNPTIQGHLKITLNNKNQVNALIFKKSTDTKEVVYKLADIPDYLNELEFNYFTNANNPPVTTDVIWNREFRPFIRIGEEQQRLRIEDSTKIEITLDTIKTIKKKKEKFEIQRFITISYQGFDDNGNRKDYHQKYEVKNLKERVSRDEGAMNDRYLIEIEVKGLPEKFIYFYLNENETVSMIELGPNRFMIRG
;
A
#
# COMPACT_ATOMS: atom_id res chain seq x y z
N MET A 1 8.74 -42.99 -25.89
CA MET A 1 8.01 -41.75 -26.28
C MET A 1 6.87 -41.34 -25.33
N LYS A 2 6.85 -41.80 -24.06
CA LYS A 2 5.76 -41.49 -23.10
C LYS A 2 6.23 -40.91 -21.75
N LEU A 3 7.48 -40.44 -21.66
CA LEU A 3 8.05 -39.90 -20.41
C LEU A 3 8.56 -38.44 -20.52
N ARG A 4 8.46 -37.82 -21.70
CA ARG A 4 8.87 -36.42 -21.92
C ARG A 4 7.70 -35.42 -21.94
N PHE A 5 6.46 -35.90 -21.85
CA PHE A 5 5.26 -35.05 -21.83
C PHE A 5 4.74 -34.75 -20.40
N LEU A 6 5.28 -35.40 -19.37
CA LEU A 6 4.83 -35.23 -17.98
C LEU A 6 5.58 -34.09 -17.23
N ILE A 7 6.72 -33.64 -17.75
CA ILE A 7 7.56 -32.62 -17.09
C ILE A 7 7.15 -31.19 -17.47
N ILE A 8 6.40 -31.00 -18.56
CA ILE A 8 5.93 -29.67 -19.00
C ILE A 8 4.65 -29.23 -18.24
N CYS A 9 3.89 -30.16 -17.68
CA CYS A 9 2.72 -29.82 -16.84
C CYS A 9 3.07 -29.54 -15.37
N LEU A 10 4.29 -29.87 -14.91
CA LEU A 10 4.69 -29.65 -13.51
C LEU A 10 5.33 -28.28 -13.24
N PHE A 11 5.70 -27.53 -14.29
CA PHE A 11 6.27 -26.18 -14.17
C PHE A 11 5.25 -25.04 -14.22
N LEU A 12 3.98 -25.33 -14.53
CA LEU A 12 2.89 -24.35 -14.52
C LEU A 12 2.20 -24.20 -13.15
N ALA A 13 2.54 -25.05 -12.17
CA ALA A 13 1.87 -25.06 -10.86
C ALA A 13 2.51 -24.12 -9.81
N VAL A 14 3.59 -23.39 -10.14
CA VAL A 14 4.35 -22.58 -9.15
C VAL A 14 4.16 -21.06 -9.32
N ILE A 15 3.28 -20.60 -10.23
CA ILE A 15 2.96 -19.16 -10.39
C ILE A 15 1.70 -18.77 -9.58
N GLY A 16 1.06 -19.72 -8.91
CA GLY A 16 -0.05 -19.46 -8.00
C GLY A 16 0.41 -18.95 -6.63
N LYS A 17 1.18 -17.86 -6.56
CA LYS A 17 1.08 -17.02 -5.36
C LYS A 17 -0.29 -16.37 -5.44
N ALA A 18 -1.29 -17.03 -4.85
CA ALA A 18 -2.59 -16.47 -4.56
C ALA A 18 -2.41 -15.34 -3.53
N GLN A 19 -1.92 -14.18 -3.98
CA GLN A 19 -2.56 -12.95 -3.55
C GLN A 19 -3.98 -13.09 -4.10
N ASP A 20 -4.97 -13.32 -3.22
CA ASP A 20 -6.37 -13.24 -3.59
C ASP A 20 -6.55 -11.91 -4.32
N LYS A 21 -6.61 -11.92 -5.65
CA LYS A 21 -6.60 -10.66 -6.40
C LYS A 21 -7.95 -10.01 -6.12
N HIS A 22 -7.97 -8.84 -5.51
CA HIS A 22 -9.13 -7.93 -5.47
C HIS A 22 -8.85 -6.78 -6.43
N PHE A 23 -9.90 -6.11 -6.89
CA PHE A 23 -9.72 -4.83 -7.56
C PHE A 23 -9.10 -3.82 -6.61
N THR A 24 -8.33 -2.90 -7.17
CA THR A 24 -8.04 -1.64 -6.50
C THR A 24 -9.29 -0.78 -6.60
N TYR A 25 -9.73 -0.25 -5.46
CA TYR A 25 -10.87 0.67 -5.42
C TYR A 25 -10.41 2.11 -5.51
N VAL A 26 -11.20 2.96 -6.15
CA VAL A 26 -10.97 4.42 -6.22
C VAL A 26 -10.73 4.99 -4.83
N SER A 27 -11.49 4.54 -3.84
CA SER A 27 -11.41 5.05 -2.47
C SER A 27 -10.21 4.57 -1.65
N ASP A 28 -9.37 3.66 -2.18
CA ASP A 28 -8.35 3.00 -1.38
C ASP A 28 -7.25 3.96 -0.89
N ARG A 29 -6.87 4.96 -1.68
CA ARG A 29 -5.78 5.88 -1.33
C ARG A 29 -5.87 7.21 -2.08
N LYS A 30 -5.39 8.27 -1.43
CA LYS A 30 -5.08 9.56 -2.04
C LYS A 30 -3.63 9.64 -2.49
N PHE A 31 -3.41 10.23 -3.66
CA PHE A 31 -2.10 10.40 -4.29
C PHE A 31 -1.87 11.90 -4.53
N THR A 32 -0.88 12.47 -3.85
CA THR A 32 -0.58 13.90 -3.94
C THR A 32 0.77 14.18 -4.58
N THR A 33 1.67 13.20 -4.58
CA THR A 33 3.03 13.33 -5.11
C THR A 33 3.39 12.16 -6.02
N SER A 34 4.36 12.37 -6.92
CA SER A 34 4.86 11.31 -7.81
C SER A 34 5.39 10.08 -7.06
N SER A 35 5.91 10.27 -5.84
CA SER A 35 6.40 9.18 -4.99
C SER A 35 5.30 8.27 -4.45
N ASP A 36 4.05 8.74 -4.39
CA ASP A 36 2.94 7.94 -3.86
C ASP A 36 2.63 6.70 -4.70
N PHE A 37 2.99 6.73 -5.99
CA PHE A 37 2.78 5.61 -6.90
C PHE A 37 3.83 4.52 -6.75
N LEU A 38 5.00 4.80 -6.16
CA LEU A 38 6.11 3.85 -6.10
C LEU A 38 5.76 2.69 -5.17
N GLY A 39 5.92 1.46 -5.66
CA GLY A 39 5.52 0.23 -4.98
C GLY A 39 4.03 -0.11 -5.13
N TYR A 40 3.21 0.80 -5.65
CA TYR A 40 1.77 0.60 -5.80
C TYR A 40 1.47 -0.30 -7.01
N VAL A 41 0.54 -1.24 -6.82
CA VAL A 41 0.00 -2.08 -7.89
C VAL A 41 -1.48 -1.80 -8.04
N PHE A 42 -1.87 -1.26 -9.20
CA PHE A 42 -3.28 -1.08 -9.54
C PHE A 42 -3.84 -2.34 -10.19
N ILE A 43 -5.00 -2.79 -9.73
CA ILE A 43 -5.78 -3.89 -10.31
C ILE A 43 -7.11 -3.30 -10.79
N PRO A 44 -7.22 -2.92 -12.08
CA PRO A 44 -8.42 -2.30 -12.62
C PRO A 44 -9.57 -3.30 -12.76
N ALA A 45 -10.79 -2.77 -12.81
CA ALA A 45 -12.02 -3.56 -12.93
C ALA A 45 -12.63 -3.53 -14.32
N THR A 46 -12.35 -2.50 -15.11
CA THR A 46 -12.94 -2.32 -16.44
C THR A 46 -11.89 -1.82 -17.41
N ILE A 47 -11.96 -2.28 -18.66
CA ILE A 47 -11.18 -1.77 -19.78
C ILE A 47 -12.10 -1.05 -20.77
N VAL A 48 -11.66 0.09 -21.29
CA VAL A 48 -12.37 0.86 -22.31
C VAL A 48 -11.41 1.11 -23.47
N TYR A 49 -11.85 0.77 -24.68
CA TYR A 49 -11.13 1.03 -25.92
C TYR A 49 -11.71 2.29 -26.56
N PRO A 50 -11.05 3.45 -26.45
CA PRO A 50 -11.63 4.72 -26.88
C PRO A 50 -11.89 4.73 -28.39
N ASP A 51 -13.12 5.00 -28.79
CA ASP A 51 -13.46 5.39 -30.14
C ASP A 51 -13.10 6.87 -30.33
N LYS A 52 -12.48 7.20 -31.48
CA LYS A 52 -12.11 8.58 -31.80
C LYS A 52 -13.32 9.42 -32.19
N GLU A 53 -14.39 8.80 -32.66
CA GLU A 53 -15.59 9.49 -33.12
C GLU A 53 -16.67 9.56 -32.03
N ASP A 54 -16.63 8.64 -31.06
CA ASP A 54 -17.59 8.58 -29.95
C ASP A 54 -16.95 8.08 -28.64
N ILE A 55 -16.26 8.99 -27.94
CA ILE A 55 -15.57 8.69 -26.68
C ILE A 55 -16.58 8.30 -25.58
N GLU A 56 -17.77 8.90 -25.57
CA GLU A 56 -18.78 8.70 -24.51
C GLU A 56 -19.43 7.31 -24.60
N ASN A 57 -19.63 6.77 -25.80
CA ASN A 57 -20.19 5.43 -26.01
C ASN A 57 -19.13 4.37 -26.32
N SER A 58 -17.86 4.64 -25.99
CA SER A 58 -16.79 3.65 -26.17
C SER A 58 -17.08 2.37 -25.38
N PRO A 59 -16.88 1.18 -25.97
CA PRO A 59 -17.25 -0.07 -25.34
C PRO A 59 -16.45 -0.31 -24.06
N GLU A 60 -17.17 -0.60 -22.97
CA GLU A 60 -16.61 -0.98 -21.69
C GLU A 60 -16.70 -2.50 -21.52
N VAL A 61 -15.62 -3.12 -21.08
CA VAL A 61 -15.54 -4.56 -20.84
C VAL A 61 -15.08 -4.80 -19.41
N ASP A 62 -15.86 -5.55 -18.66
CA ASP A 62 -15.49 -5.94 -17.30
C ASP A 62 -14.32 -6.92 -17.30
N LEU A 63 -13.36 -6.67 -16.43
CA LEU A 63 -12.19 -7.50 -16.25
C LEU A 63 -12.43 -8.50 -15.12
N GLY A 64 -12.01 -9.75 -15.32
CA GLY A 64 -11.83 -10.68 -14.22
C GLY A 64 -10.78 -10.14 -13.24
N ILE A 65 -10.94 -10.45 -11.94
CA ILE A 65 -10.04 -9.85 -10.97
C ILE A 65 -8.59 -10.26 -11.20
N GLY A 66 -7.72 -9.27 -11.34
CA GLY A 66 -6.30 -9.49 -11.59
C GLY A 66 -5.97 -10.03 -12.98
N ALA A 67 -6.91 -9.94 -13.92
CA ALA A 67 -6.66 -10.11 -15.34
C ALA A 67 -5.64 -9.08 -15.84
N PHE A 68 -5.65 -7.88 -15.26
CA PHE A 68 -4.65 -6.85 -15.50
C PHE A 68 -4.07 -6.32 -14.18
N SER A 69 -2.81 -5.89 -14.22
CA SER A 69 -2.22 -5.12 -13.12
C SER A 69 -1.15 -4.15 -13.62
N PHE A 70 -1.05 -2.99 -12.97
CA PHE A 70 -0.04 -1.96 -13.23
C PHE A 70 0.79 -1.72 -11.96
N GLY A 71 1.98 -2.31 -11.89
CA GLY A 71 2.93 -2.10 -10.80
C GLY A 71 3.94 -1.02 -11.14
N ILE A 72 4.17 -0.08 -10.23
CA ILE A 72 5.11 1.04 -10.48
C ILE A 72 6.27 0.94 -9.51
N SER A 73 7.50 1.06 -10.01
CA SER A 73 8.73 1.12 -9.21
C SER A 73 9.54 2.37 -9.59
N PRO A 74 10.63 2.70 -8.89
CA PRO A 74 11.44 3.87 -9.24
C PRO A 74 11.96 3.87 -10.69
N SER A 75 12.17 2.70 -11.29
CA SER A 75 12.78 2.58 -12.62
C SER A 75 11.90 1.92 -13.66
N TYR A 76 10.84 1.21 -13.26
CA TYR A 76 10.04 0.38 -14.16
C TYR A 76 8.55 0.45 -13.87
N LEU A 77 7.78 0.43 -14.95
CA LEU A 77 6.36 0.12 -14.97
C LEU A 77 6.20 -1.35 -15.38
N TYR A 78 5.62 -2.15 -14.50
CA TYR A 78 5.28 -3.54 -14.72
C TYR A 78 3.82 -3.64 -15.11
N ILE A 79 3.55 -4.32 -16.21
CA ILE A 79 2.19 -4.58 -16.64
C ILE A 79 2.03 -6.09 -16.80
N GLN A 80 0.96 -6.61 -16.20
CA GLN A 80 0.47 -7.96 -16.45
C GLN A 80 -0.88 -7.86 -17.17
N GLY A 81 -1.11 -8.67 -18.19
CA GLY A 81 -2.34 -8.71 -18.96
C GLY A 81 -2.15 -9.39 -20.31
N GLU A 82 -3.22 -9.99 -20.83
CA GLU A 82 -3.19 -10.94 -21.97
C GLU A 82 -2.43 -10.42 -23.21
N ASP A 83 -2.47 -9.11 -23.49
CA ASP A 83 -1.89 -8.51 -24.72
C ASP A 83 -0.81 -7.45 -24.50
N ILE A 84 -0.55 -7.03 -23.26
CA ILE A 84 0.33 -5.89 -22.94
C ILE A 84 1.36 -6.19 -21.86
N GLU A 85 1.48 -7.45 -21.45
CA GLU A 85 2.46 -7.88 -20.46
C GLU A 85 3.87 -7.42 -20.83
N GLY A 86 4.56 -6.84 -19.84
CA GLY A 86 5.91 -6.35 -20.04
C GLY A 86 6.44 -5.44 -18.93
N VAL A 87 7.73 -5.15 -19.04
CA VAL A 87 8.45 -4.22 -18.17
C VAL A 87 8.91 -3.03 -19.00
N TYR A 88 8.45 -1.84 -18.65
CA TYR A 88 8.69 -0.61 -19.38
C TYR A 88 9.57 0.30 -18.53
N SER A 89 10.72 0.74 -19.06
CA SER A 89 11.61 1.64 -18.32
C SER A 89 10.93 3.00 -18.14
N ILE A 90 10.83 3.46 -16.90
CA ILE A 90 10.32 4.79 -16.58
C ILE A 90 11.43 5.80 -16.86
N ASN A 91 11.10 6.82 -17.63
CA ASN A 91 11.96 7.96 -17.89
C ASN A 91 11.65 9.11 -16.93
N SER A 92 10.35 9.36 -16.65
CA SER A 92 9.91 10.44 -15.77
C SER A 92 8.49 10.21 -15.26
N ILE A 93 8.17 10.84 -14.12
CA ILE A 93 6.81 10.90 -13.55
C ILE A 93 6.50 12.38 -13.28
N ASN A 94 5.64 12.96 -14.12
CA ASN A 94 5.35 14.40 -14.10
C ASN A 94 3.89 14.66 -13.71
N PRO A 95 3.61 15.68 -12.88
CA PRO A 95 2.24 16.12 -12.62
C PRO A 95 1.61 16.79 -13.85
N THR A 96 0.29 16.77 -13.90
CA THR A 96 -0.57 17.39 -14.93
C THR A 96 -1.83 17.95 -14.27
N GLU A 97 -2.64 18.69 -15.02
CA GLU A 97 -3.90 19.28 -14.52
C GLU A 97 -4.90 18.25 -13.99
N TYR A 98 -4.83 17.00 -14.47
CA TYR A 98 -5.77 15.93 -14.15
C TYR A 98 -5.15 14.75 -13.40
N GLY A 99 -3.90 14.86 -12.96
CA GLY A 99 -3.18 13.78 -12.29
C GLY A 99 -1.72 13.71 -12.71
N PHE A 100 -1.23 12.56 -13.15
CA PHE A 100 0.19 12.34 -13.45
C PHE A 100 0.41 11.61 -14.78
N ILE A 101 1.59 11.81 -15.39
CA ILE A 101 2.04 11.05 -16.56
C ILE A 101 3.38 10.39 -16.25
N ILE A 102 3.39 9.07 -16.33
CA ILE A 102 4.60 8.25 -16.31
C ILE A 102 5.03 8.04 -17.76
N SER A 103 6.12 8.67 -18.17
CA SER A 103 6.70 8.47 -19.50
C SER A 103 7.58 7.23 -19.49
N THR A 104 7.38 6.36 -20.48
CA THR A 104 8.15 5.13 -20.62
C THR A 104 8.94 5.10 -21.92
N MET A 105 10.10 4.46 -21.89
CA MET A 105 11.00 4.36 -23.03
C MET A 105 11.63 2.97 -23.11
N ASN A 106 11.75 2.43 -24.31
CA ASN A 106 12.49 1.19 -24.51
C ASN A 106 14.00 1.45 -24.39
N ALA A 107 14.67 0.72 -23.48
CA ALA A 107 16.10 0.90 -23.21
C ALA A 107 17.02 0.56 -24.41
N ARG A 108 16.56 -0.28 -25.35
CA ARG A 108 17.31 -0.67 -26.56
C ARG A 108 17.00 0.22 -27.75
N ASN A 109 15.80 0.78 -27.82
CA ASN A 109 15.40 1.69 -28.89
C ASN A 109 14.58 2.88 -28.34
N PRO A 110 15.23 4.03 -28.09
CA PRO A 110 14.58 5.23 -27.55
C PRO A 110 13.46 5.83 -28.40
N THR A 111 13.32 5.45 -29.66
CA THR A 111 12.20 5.90 -30.50
C THR A 111 10.88 5.26 -30.11
N ILE A 112 10.94 4.11 -29.42
CA ILE A 112 9.76 3.42 -28.88
C ILE A 112 9.47 4.00 -27.50
N GLN A 113 8.54 4.94 -27.47
CA GLN A 113 8.09 5.63 -26.27
C GLN A 113 6.60 5.39 -26.05
N GLY A 114 6.24 5.16 -24.79
CA GLY A 114 4.86 4.99 -24.35
C GLY A 114 4.61 5.80 -23.09
N HIS A 115 3.44 5.65 -22.50
CA HIS A 115 3.13 6.30 -21.23
C HIS A 115 2.01 5.59 -20.47
N LEU A 116 1.95 5.87 -19.18
CA LEU A 116 0.78 5.65 -18.34
C LEU A 116 0.33 7.00 -17.81
N LYS A 117 -0.84 7.49 -18.24
CA LYS A 117 -1.50 8.62 -17.58
C LYS A 117 -2.32 8.07 -16.42
N ILE A 118 -2.22 8.72 -15.27
CA ILE A 118 -2.97 8.40 -14.07
C ILE A 118 -3.89 9.58 -13.83
N THR A 119 -5.20 9.36 -13.92
CA THR A 119 -6.19 10.42 -13.73
C THR A 119 -6.67 10.40 -12.28
N LEU A 120 -6.72 11.58 -11.67
CA LEU A 120 -7.20 11.78 -10.31
C LEU A 120 -8.56 12.48 -10.31
N ASN A 121 -9.43 12.10 -9.39
CA ASN A 121 -10.64 12.84 -9.10
C ASN A 121 -10.35 14.08 -8.21
N ASN A 122 -11.38 14.87 -7.90
CA ASN A 122 -11.28 16.05 -7.04
C ASN A 122 -10.87 15.76 -5.57
N LYS A 123 -10.79 14.49 -5.17
CA LYS A 123 -10.32 14.05 -3.85
C LYS A 123 -8.89 13.50 -3.90
N ASN A 124 -8.17 13.69 -5.02
CA ASN A 124 -6.84 13.14 -5.28
C ASN A 124 -6.79 11.61 -5.30
N GLN A 125 -7.88 10.95 -5.69
CA GLN A 125 -7.96 9.49 -5.80
C GLN A 125 -7.90 9.06 -7.27
N VAL A 126 -7.19 7.98 -7.57
CA VAL A 126 -7.08 7.45 -8.94
C VAL A 126 -8.44 6.89 -9.36
N ASN A 127 -8.96 7.36 -10.50
CA ASN A 127 -10.18 6.80 -11.09
C ASN A 127 -9.91 5.98 -12.37
N ALA A 128 -8.87 6.34 -13.12
CA ALA A 128 -8.49 5.62 -14.32
C ALA A 128 -6.99 5.70 -14.61
N LEU A 129 -6.54 4.72 -15.40
CA LEU A 129 -5.21 4.59 -15.94
C LEU A 129 -5.32 4.54 -17.46
N ILE A 130 -4.61 5.42 -18.16
CA ILE A 130 -4.61 5.47 -19.62
C ILE A 130 -3.24 5.04 -20.11
N PHE A 131 -3.17 3.84 -20.66
CA PHE A 131 -1.92 3.25 -21.10
C PHE A 131 -1.75 3.36 -22.62
N LYS A 132 -0.56 3.79 -23.03
CA LYS A 132 -0.09 3.75 -24.42
C LYS A 132 1.23 2.99 -24.46
N LYS A 133 1.27 1.86 -25.15
CA LYS A 133 2.43 0.97 -25.19
C LYS A 133 3.63 1.56 -25.94
N SER A 134 3.36 2.18 -27.09
CA SER A 134 4.35 2.83 -27.94
C SER A 134 3.72 3.97 -28.75
N THR A 135 4.55 4.72 -29.47
CA THR A 135 4.16 5.86 -30.32
C THR A 135 3.02 5.51 -31.28
N ASP A 136 3.03 4.29 -31.80
CA ASP A 136 2.16 3.84 -32.90
C ASP A 136 0.93 3.07 -32.41
N THR A 137 0.83 2.83 -31.10
CA THR A 137 -0.35 2.18 -30.49
C THR A 137 -1.39 3.20 -30.06
N LYS A 138 -2.66 2.79 -30.03
CA LYS A 138 -3.73 3.59 -29.42
C LYS A 138 -3.65 3.52 -27.90
N GLU A 139 -4.19 4.54 -27.24
CA GLU A 139 -4.43 4.52 -25.81
C GLU A 139 -5.54 3.53 -25.46
N VAL A 140 -5.41 2.91 -24.31
CA VAL A 140 -6.42 2.04 -23.70
C VAL A 140 -6.65 2.52 -22.27
N VAL A 141 -7.91 2.65 -21.88
CA VAL A 141 -8.29 3.18 -20.57
C VAL A 141 -8.66 2.01 -19.66
N TYR A 142 -8.17 2.03 -18.43
CA TYR A 142 -8.46 1.06 -17.39
C TYR A 142 -9.07 1.79 -16.21
N LYS A 143 -10.30 1.47 -15.85
CA LYS A 143 -11.01 2.11 -14.74
C LYS A 143 -10.87 1.28 -13.47
N LEU A 144 -10.68 1.96 -12.34
CA LEU A 144 -10.75 1.34 -11.03
C LEU A 144 -12.21 1.18 -10.61
N ALA A 145 -12.51 0.17 -9.79
CA ALA A 145 -13.86 -0.03 -9.28
C ALA A 145 -14.19 0.97 -8.17
N ASP A 146 -15.46 1.33 -8.04
CA ASP A 146 -15.96 1.87 -6.79
C ASP A 146 -16.09 0.75 -5.75
N ILE A 147 -15.81 1.08 -4.49
CA ILE A 147 -16.00 0.13 -3.40
C ILE A 147 -17.51 -0.11 -3.18
N PRO A 148 -17.98 -1.38 -3.09
CA PRO A 148 -19.38 -1.64 -2.77
C PRO A 148 -19.75 -1.08 -1.38
N ASP A 149 -20.92 -0.46 -1.24
CA ASP A 149 -21.35 0.22 0.00
C ASP A 149 -21.25 -0.67 1.23
N TYR A 150 -21.72 -1.92 1.14
CA TYR A 150 -21.60 -2.90 2.23
C TYR A 150 -20.16 -3.14 2.67
N LEU A 151 -19.23 -3.29 1.71
CA LEU A 151 -17.82 -3.50 2.02
C LEU A 151 -17.22 -2.23 2.62
N ASN A 152 -17.58 -1.06 2.08
CA ASN A 152 -17.12 0.23 2.57
C ASN A 152 -17.54 0.48 4.03
N GLU A 153 -18.78 0.12 4.41
CA GLU A 153 -19.26 0.20 5.78
C GLU A 153 -18.52 -0.76 6.72
N LEU A 154 -18.32 -2.02 6.30
CA LEU A 154 -17.56 -3.00 7.08
C LEU A 154 -16.13 -2.51 7.35
N GLU A 155 -15.45 -2.07 6.30
CA GLU A 155 -14.08 -1.58 6.39
C GLU A 155 -13.98 -0.27 7.17
N PHE A 156 -14.99 0.61 7.07
CA PHE A 156 -15.07 1.81 7.88
C PHE A 156 -15.13 1.50 9.38
N ASN A 157 -15.88 0.47 9.76
CA ASN A 157 -16.00 0.10 11.17
C ASN A 157 -14.79 -0.70 11.68
N TYR A 158 -14.08 -1.41 10.79
CA TYR A 158 -12.95 -2.24 11.17
C TYR A 158 -11.62 -1.49 11.18
N PHE A 159 -11.29 -0.78 10.11
CA PHE A 159 -9.99 -0.11 10.00
C PHE A 159 -9.98 1.18 10.80
N THR A 160 -8.79 1.54 11.28
CA THR A 160 -8.54 2.87 11.83
C THR A 160 -8.69 3.87 10.70
N ASN A 161 -9.47 4.92 10.95
CA ASN A 161 -9.74 6.00 10.00
C ASN A 161 -9.00 7.29 10.40
N ALA A 162 -8.80 8.19 9.45
CA ALA A 162 -8.14 9.48 9.67
C ALA A 162 -8.91 10.42 10.62
N ASN A 163 -10.18 10.14 10.92
CA ASN A 163 -10.97 10.88 11.92
C ASN A 163 -10.80 10.35 13.35
N ASN A 164 -9.82 9.48 13.60
CA ASN A 164 -9.50 9.02 14.96
C ASN A 164 -9.15 10.19 15.89
N PRO A 165 -9.34 10.06 17.22
CA PRO A 165 -9.00 11.13 18.13
C PRO A 165 -7.51 11.51 18.05
N PRO A 166 -7.16 12.80 18.21
CA PRO A 166 -5.78 13.27 18.27
C PRO A 166 -4.91 12.44 19.23
N VAL A 167 -3.61 12.30 18.91
CA VAL A 167 -2.63 11.60 19.74
C VAL A 167 -1.46 12.48 20.12
N THR A 168 -1.03 12.35 21.37
CA THR A 168 0.18 12.94 21.94
C THR A 168 0.93 11.85 22.70
N THR A 169 2.14 12.16 23.18
CA THR A 169 2.95 11.24 23.98
C THR A 169 2.28 10.75 25.26
N ASP A 170 1.31 11.50 25.79
CA ASP A 170 0.56 11.16 26.99
C ASP A 170 -0.68 10.29 26.72
N VAL A 171 -1.30 10.43 25.54
CA VAL A 171 -2.58 9.76 25.21
C VAL A 171 -2.45 8.61 24.20
N ILE A 172 -1.24 8.31 23.72
CA ILE A 172 -0.98 7.22 22.78
C ILE A 172 -1.05 5.83 23.44
N TRP A 173 -1.00 5.76 24.77
CA TRP A 173 -1.01 4.51 25.52
C TRP A 173 -2.39 3.83 25.49
N ASN A 174 -2.38 2.50 25.45
CA ASN A 174 -3.57 1.64 25.33
C ASN A 174 -4.40 1.92 24.07
N ARG A 175 -3.76 2.41 23.00
CA ARG A 175 -4.39 2.58 21.69
C ARG A 175 -4.14 1.37 20.81
N GLU A 176 -5.13 1.09 19.96
CA GLU A 176 -5.08 0.10 18.90
C GLU A 176 -5.25 0.81 17.55
N PHE A 177 -4.39 0.46 16.59
CA PHE A 177 -4.46 0.92 15.21
C PHE A 177 -4.58 -0.28 14.28
N ARG A 178 -5.60 -0.27 13.42
CA ARG A 178 -5.89 -1.26 12.38
C ARG A 178 -5.58 -0.60 11.03
N PRO A 179 -4.35 -0.72 10.52
CA PRO A 179 -3.96 -0.07 9.28
C PRO A 179 -4.67 -0.70 8.08
N PHE A 180 -4.81 0.10 7.04
CA PHE A 180 -5.52 -0.26 5.81
C PHE A 180 -4.57 -0.65 4.67
N ILE A 181 -3.38 -0.05 4.64
CA ILE A 181 -2.35 -0.34 3.64
C ILE A 181 -1.03 -0.59 4.37
N ARG A 182 -0.26 -1.57 3.89
CA ARG A 182 1.15 -1.76 4.24
C ARG A 182 2.00 -1.46 3.01
N ILE A 183 3.04 -0.66 3.17
CA ILE A 183 4.07 -0.38 2.17
C ILE A 183 5.37 -0.96 2.71
N GLY A 184 5.85 -2.05 2.12
CA GLY A 184 7.14 -2.67 2.43
C GLY A 184 7.93 -2.91 1.14
N GLU A 185 8.42 -4.13 0.95
CA GLU A 185 8.97 -4.56 -0.36
C GLU A 185 7.91 -4.45 -1.47
N GLU A 186 6.67 -4.75 -1.13
CA GLU A 186 5.49 -4.54 -1.96
C GLU A 186 4.47 -3.70 -1.18
N GLN A 187 3.67 -2.92 -1.91
CA GLN A 187 2.49 -2.31 -1.33
C GLN A 187 1.33 -3.31 -1.32
N GLN A 188 0.74 -3.51 -0.15
CA GLN A 188 -0.37 -4.43 0.09
C GLN A 188 -1.54 -3.68 0.71
N ARG A 189 -2.73 -3.86 0.14
CA ARG A 189 -3.99 -3.53 0.81
C ARG A 189 -4.27 -4.59 1.87
N LEU A 190 -4.35 -4.16 3.13
CA LEU A 190 -4.66 -5.04 4.26
C LEU A 190 -6.16 -5.31 4.30
N ARG A 191 -6.52 -6.48 4.82
CA ARG A 191 -7.90 -6.93 4.91
C ARG A 191 -8.33 -7.20 6.34
N ILE A 192 -9.64 -7.32 6.51
CA ILE A 192 -10.24 -7.67 7.80
C ILE A 192 -9.72 -9.04 8.24
N GLU A 193 -9.65 -10.01 7.32
CA GLU A 193 -9.14 -11.35 7.54
C GLU A 193 -7.63 -11.42 7.84
N ASP A 194 -6.84 -10.42 7.44
CA ASP A 194 -5.42 -10.35 7.79
C ASP A 194 -5.23 -10.02 9.28
N SER A 195 -6.28 -9.56 9.95
CA SER A 195 -6.31 -9.20 11.38
C SER A 195 -5.14 -8.30 11.82
N THR A 196 -4.64 -7.47 10.92
CA THR A 196 -3.46 -6.64 11.20
C THR A 196 -3.83 -5.56 12.20
N LYS A 197 -3.11 -5.52 13.32
CA LYS A 197 -3.24 -4.51 14.37
C LYS A 197 -1.89 -4.12 14.97
N ILE A 198 -1.79 -2.86 15.37
CA ILE A 198 -0.67 -2.26 16.07
C ILE A 198 -1.21 -1.71 17.38
N GLU A 199 -0.78 -2.27 18.50
CA GLU A 199 -1.23 -1.91 19.84
C GLU A 199 -0.09 -1.30 20.63
N ILE A 200 -0.35 -0.22 21.34
CA ILE A 200 0.59 0.36 22.30
C ILE A 200 0.05 0.10 23.71
N THR A 201 0.78 -0.65 24.53
CA THR A 201 0.27 -1.16 25.82
C THR A 201 1.17 -0.80 26.99
N LEU A 202 0.56 -0.79 28.19
CA LEU A 202 1.24 -0.67 29.48
C LEU A 202 1.20 -2.02 30.19
N ASP A 203 2.37 -2.55 30.55
CA ASP A 203 2.48 -3.75 31.37
C ASP A 203 3.13 -3.42 32.72
N THR A 204 2.59 -3.95 33.81
CA THR A 204 3.23 -3.87 35.12
C THR A 204 4.04 -5.13 35.36
N ILE A 205 5.36 -4.99 35.42
CA ILE A 205 6.27 -6.12 35.63
C ILE A 205 6.73 -6.14 37.09
N LYS A 206 6.44 -7.26 37.75
CA LYS A 206 6.92 -7.54 39.11
C LYS A 206 8.34 -8.09 39.04
N THR A 207 9.29 -7.32 39.56
CA THR A 207 10.69 -7.75 39.70
C THR A 207 11.00 -8.05 41.16
N ILE A 208 11.50 -9.24 41.45
CA ILE A 208 11.96 -9.60 42.79
C ILE A 208 13.47 -9.37 42.85
N LYS A 209 13.91 -8.34 43.60
CA LYS A 209 15.34 -8.09 43.87
C LYS A 209 15.59 -8.17 45.36
N LYS A 210 16.54 -9.02 45.79
CA LYS A 210 17.00 -9.14 47.19
C LYS A 210 15.86 -9.32 48.20
N LYS A 211 14.91 -10.24 47.94
CA LYS A 211 13.72 -10.49 48.78
C LYS A 211 12.74 -9.31 48.95
N LYS A 212 12.91 -8.21 48.20
CA LYS A 212 11.92 -7.13 48.10
C LYS A 212 11.24 -7.18 46.73
N GLU A 213 9.92 -7.09 46.74
CA GLU A 213 9.12 -6.96 45.53
C GLU A 213 9.18 -5.51 45.05
N LYS A 214 9.55 -5.31 43.78
CA LYS A 214 9.47 -4.01 43.11
C LYS A 214 8.57 -4.16 41.90
N PHE A 215 7.53 -3.34 41.82
CA PHE A 215 6.68 -3.24 40.64
C PHE A 215 7.23 -2.12 39.74
N GLU A 216 7.44 -2.42 38.47
CA GLU A 216 7.94 -1.47 37.48
C GLU A 216 7.00 -1.49 36.28
N ILE A 217 6.48 -0.32 35.92
CA ILE A 217 5.64 -0.17 34.74
C ILE A 217 6.58 -0.11 33.53
N GLN A 218 6.40 -1.04 32.60
CA GLN A 218 7.06 -1.04 31.30
C GLN A 218 6.04 -0.78 30.20
N ARG A 219 6.52 -0.13 29.15
CA ARG A 219 5.73 0.28 27.99
C ARG A 219 6.14 -0.58 26.82
N PHE A 220 5.15 -1.04 26.06
CA PHE A 220 5.41 -1.90 24.91
C PHE A 220 4.63 -1.43 23.69
N ILE A 221 5.22 -1.67 22.52
CA ILE A 221 4.51 -1.65 21.25
C ILE A 221 4.44 -3.08 20.76
N THR A 222 3.23 -3.53 20.45
CA THR A 222 2.95 -4.87 19.99
C THR A 222 2.34 -4.78 18.60
N ILE A 223 2.91 -5.50 17.66
CA ILE A 223 2.33 -5.64 16.32
C ILE A 223 1.92 -7.09 16.16
N SER A 224 0.66 -7.26 15.78
CA SER A 224 0.11 -8.58 15.48
C SER A 224 -0.55 -8.56 14.11
N TYR A 225 -0.28 -9.56 13.29
CA TYR A 225 -1.00 -9.77 12.02
C TYR A 225 -0.98 -11.24 11.64
N GLN A 226 -1.99 -11.66 10.89
CA GLN A 226 -1.98 -12.93 10.19
C GLN A 226 -1.34 -12.70 8.83
N GLY A 227 -0.20 -13.33 8.60
CA GLY A 227 0.47 -13.30 7.31
C GLY A 227 0.64 -14.70 6.76
N PHE A 228 1.42 -14.81 5.69
CA PHE A 228 1.87 -16.10 5.17
C PHE A 228 3.36 -16.26 5.43
N ASP A 229 3.82 -17.49 5.67
CA ASP A 229 5.24 -17.82 5.65
C ASP A 229 5.75 -17.99 4.20
N ASP A 230 7.05 -18.25 4.03
CA ASP A 230 7.68 -18.45 2.72
C ASP A 230 7.05 -19.63 1.93
N ASN A 231 6.32 -20.52 2.62
CA ASN A 231 5.64 -21.67 2.05
C ASN A 231 4.15 -21.42 1.77
N GLY A 232 3.64 -20.21 2.00
CA GLY A 232 2.24 -19.86 1.80
C GLY A 232 1.30 -20.39 2.88
N ASN A 233 1.81 -20.83 4.04
CA ASN A 233 0.98 -21.20 5.18
C ASN A 233 0.63 -19.95 5.99
N ARG A 234 -0.62 -19.87 6.46
CA ARG A 234 -1.01 -18.82 7.41
C ARG A 234 -0.21 -18.93 8.70
N LYS A 235 0.36 -17.82 9.13
CA LYS A 235 1.15 -17.71 10.36
C LYS A 235 0.78 -16.43 11.09
N ASP A 236 0.55 -16.56 12.39
CA ASP A 236 0.42 -15.43 13.27
C ASP A 236 1.81 -14.84 13.54
N TYR A 237 1.97 -13.57 13.18
CA TYR A 237 3.15 -12.79 13.51
C TYR A 237 2.82 -11.95 14.74
N HIS A 238 3.67 -12.05 15.75
CA HIS A 238 3.56 -11.26 16.97
C HIS A 238 4.94 -10.73 17.35
N GLN A 239 5.10 -9.42 17.29
CA GLN A 239 6.36 -8.75 17.62
C GLN A 239 6.09 -7.75 18.74
N LYS A 240 6.90 -7.83 19.80
CA LYS A 240 6.76 -6.98 21.00
C LYS A 240 8.06 -6.25 21.26
N TYR A 241 7.97 -4.92 21.30
CA TYR A 241 9.10 -4.01 21.43
C TYR A 241 8.98 -3.21 22.74
N GLU A 242 10.03 -3.22 23.57
CA GLU A 242 10.06 -2.46 24.82
C GLU A 242 10.36 -0.99 24.52
N VAL A 243 9.45 -0.08 24.89
CA VAL A 243 9.63 1.37 24.72
C VAL A 243 10.63 1.90 25.74
N LYS A 244 11.63 2.61 25.25
CA LYS A 244 12.64 3.33 26.05
C LYS A 244 12.28 4.80 26.21
N ASN A 245 11.79 5.43 25.14
CA ASN A 245 11.56 6.86 25.09
C ASN A 245 10.45 7.20 24.09
N LEU A 246 9.80 8.34 24.29
CA LEU A 246 8.76 8.87 23.42
C LEU A 246 8.95 10.38 23.27
N LYS A 247 8.92 10.91 22.05
CA LYS A 247 9.08 12.35 21.80
C LYS A 247 8.22 12.80 20.63
N GLU A 248 7.60 13.96 20.77
CA GLU A 248 6.94 14.65 19.67
C GLU A 248 7.98 15.43 18.88
N ARG A 249 7.85 15.39 17.56
CA ARG A 249 8.72 16.09 16.61
C ARG A 249 7.88 16.67 15.49
N VAL A 250 8.50 17.66 14.84
CA VAL A 250 8.01 18.20 13.58
C VAL A 250 8.99 17.76 12.49
N SER A 251 8.45 17.31 11.35
CA SER A 251 9.23 17.01 10.16
C SER A 251 10.07 18.23 9.78
N ARG A 252 11.29 17.97 9.31
CA ARG A 252 12.20 19.02 8.81
C ARG A 252 11.86 19.43 7.39
N ASP A 253 11.01 18.67 6.71
CA ASP A 253 10.52 19.01 5.39
C ASP A 253 9.36 20.00 5.50
N GLU A 254 9.60 21.25 5.10
CA GLU A 254 8.60 22.31 5.10
C GLU A 254 7.43 22.02 4.14
N GLY A 255 7.61 21.12 3.15
CA GLY A 255 6.58 20.69 2.21
C GLY A 255 5.75 19.49 2.67
N ALA A 256 6.09 18.85 3.79
CA ALA A 256 5.36 17.69 4.29
C ALA A 256 4.00 18.09 4.89
N MET A 257 2.93 18.05 4.09
CA MET A 257 1.57 18.38 4.57
C MET A 257 0.94 17.27 5.42
N ASN A 258 1.14 16.00 5.04
CA ASN A 258 0.46 14.85 5.69
C ASN A 258 1.28 14.18 6.81
N ASP A 259 2.55 14.57 6.96
CA ASP A 259 3.55 13.94 7.82
C ASP A 259 4.31 14.99 8.67
N ARG A 260 3.72 16.19 8.83
CA ARG A 260 4.37 17.33 9.48
C ARG A 260 4.67 17.06 10.94
N TYR A 261 3.76 16.41 11.65
CA TYR A 261 3.89 16.12 13.07
C TYR A 261 4.15 14.62 13.21
N LEU A 262 5.03 14.23 14.14
CA LEU A 262 5.30 12.82 14.38
C LEU A 262 5.63 12.55 15.84
N ILE A 263 5.28 11.35 16.30
CA ILE A 263 5.74 10.79 17.56
C ILE A 263 6.85 9.79 17.24
N GLU A 264 8.06 10.10 17.69
CA GLU A 264 9.21 9.21 17.62
C GLU A 264 9.26 8.35 18.89
N ILE A 265 9.32 7.04 18.70
CA ILE A 265 9.31 6.05 19.77
C ILE A 265 10.60 5.24 19.71
N GLU A 266 11.47 5.43 20.70
CA GLU A 266 12.69 4.63 20.84
C GLU A 266 12.34 3.28 21.48
N VAL A 267 12.73 2.19 20.83
CA VAL A 267 12.42 0.82 21.28
C VAL A 267 13.66 -0.08 21.33
N LYS A 268 13.59 -1.12 22.16
CA LYS A 268 14.54 -2.23 22.13
C LYS A 268 14.02 -3.38 21.27
N GLY A 269 14.96 -4.04 20.59
CA GLY A 269 14.69 -5.25 19.80
C GLY A 269 14.39 -4.99 18.32
N LEU A 270 14.28 -3.71 17.91
CA LEU A 270 14.17 -3.30 16.51
C LEU A 270 15.54 -2.82 16.00
N PRO A 271 16.05 -3.30 14.84
CA PRO A 271 17.34 -2.87 14.29
C PRO A 271 17.47 -1.35 14.11
N GLU A 272 16.41 -0.71 13.64
CA GLU A 272 16.31 0.72 13.38
C GLU A 272 16.14 1.55 14.66
N LYS A 273 15.88 0.89 15.80
CA LYS A 273 15.67 1.45 17.15
C LYS A 273 14.48 2.41 17.31
N PHE A 274 13.91 2.92 16.23
CA PHE A 274 12.82 3.88 16.26
C PHE A 274 11.59 3.37 15.52
N ILE A 275 10.42 3.74 16.03
CA ILE A 275 9.11 3.61 15.39
C ILE A 275 8.55 5.02 15.29
N TYR A 276 7.97 5.37 14.15
CA TYR A 276 7.42 6.71 13.91
C TYR A 276 5.92 6.64 13.69
N PHE A 277 5.17 7.46 14.42
CA PHE A 277 3.74 7.67 14.18
C PHE A 277 3.60 9.05 13.57
N TYR A 278 3.33 9.11 12.28
CA TYR A 278 3.08 10.35 11.57
C TYR A 278 1.64 10.79 11.79
N LEU A 279 1.46 12.08 12.01
CA LEU A 279 0.18 12.70 12.32
C LEU A 279 -0.16 13.72 11.24
N ASN A 280 -1.44 13.78 10.90
CA ASN A 280 -1.98 14.81 10.01
C ASN A 280 -2.19 16.15 10.74
N GLU A 281 -2.79 17.12 10.06
CA GLU A 281 -3.09 18.46 10.59
C GLU A 281 -4.04 18.45 11.80
N ASN A 282 -4.82 17.39 11.98
CA ASN A 282 -5.70 17.19 13.13
C ASN A 282 -5.02 16.40 14.26
N GLU A 283 -3.70 16.20 14.18
CA GLU A 283 -2.90 15.41 15.14
C GLU A 283 -3.36 13.95 15.25
N THR A 284 -4.01 13.41 14.22
CA THR A 284 -4.46 12.01 14.17
C THR A 284 -3.47 11.19 13.37
N VAL A 285 -3.27 9.92 13.75
CA VAL A 285 -2.29 9.04 13.08
C VAL A 285 -2.70 8.82 11.62
N SER A 286 -1.83 9.21 10.70
CA SER A 286 -1.96 8.97 9.25
C SER A 286 -1.15 7.76 8.80
N MET A 287 0.02 7.55 9.40
CA MET A 287 0.95 6.49 9.04
C MET A 287 1.80 6.06 10.23
N ILE A 288 2.15 4.77 10.28
CA ILE A 288 3.06 4.20 11.28
C ILE A 288 4.23 3.56 10.53
N GLU A 289 5.45 4.07 10.73
CA GLU A 289 6.67 3.48 10.17
C GLU A 289 7.35 2.58 11.21
N LEU A 290 7.56 1.32 10.81
CA LEU A 290 8.19 0.28 11.60
C LEU A 290 9.23 -0.47 10.76
N GLY A 291 10.49 -0.11 10.94
CA GLY A 291 11.59 -0.64 10.15
C GLY A 291 11.34 -0.38 8.66
N PRO A 292 11.40 -1.40 7.78
CA PRO A 292 11.16 -1.22 6.35
C PRO A 292 9.67 -1.09 5.97
N ASN A 293 8.75 -1.22 6.94
CA ASN A 293 7.31 -1.21 6.66
C ASN A 293 6.67 0.10 7.10
N ARG A 294 5.82 0.66 6.25
CA ARG A 294 4.92 1.77 6.58
C ARG A 294 3.49 1.27 6.55
N PHE A 295 2.74 1.54 7.60
CA PHE A 295 1.34 1.15 7.74
C PHE A 295 0.49 2.40 7.65
N MET A 296 -0.29 2.55 6.59
CA MET A 296 -1.16 3.71 6.40
C MET A 296 -2.54 3.46 6.99
N ILE A 297 -3.10 4.51 7.56
CA ILE A 297 -4.47 4.55 8.11
C ILE A 297 -5.44 4.92 6.98
N ARG A 298 -6.69 4.47 7.07
CA ARG A 298 -7.72 4.73 6.05
C ARG A 298 -8.07 6.23 6.04
N GLY A 299 -7.97 6.92 4.90
CA GLY A 299 -8.24 8.37 4.82
C GLY A 299 -8.06 9.00 3.45
#